data_AF-A0A0X1KKR6-F1
#
_entry.id   AF-A0A0X1KKR6-F1
#
_cell.length_a   1.000
_cell.length_b   1.000
_cell.length_c   1.000
_cell.angle_alpha   90.00
_cell.angle_beta   90.00
_cell.angle_gamma   90.00
#
_symmetry.space_group_name_H-M   'P 1'
#
loop_
_entity.id
_entity.type
_entity.pdbx_description
1 polymer ?
#
loop_
_entity_poly.entity_id
_entity_poly.type
_entity_poly.pdbx_seq_one_letter_code
_entity_poly.pdbx_strand_id
1 'polypeptide(L)'
;MKKLIENVAIVLMLIFLATSVAGFILDRPVLVSYAYSESMTPTIDKGDLFFINPLSKAGDVGDIIIFHRRDGWTVHRIYAITEEGYITKGDNNVATDQQDGVYPPVTEKDVIGKVIVIGGHPLVIRGGGDFIENLRSKMNNVYIVGALIIIGTVLTFSGGKKNKKHRKKSKRFFKVPMKTVYAAVSVLIIAGFLFVTMASWGTLAFTYSSTLAGGQKEGWYLPGTTFEKNLSVENHAVYPFYYFIEPKSERVRLLSEDTFEIPGDGSHSVLLAVSVPGDTRIYREEIEVHSYPAILPSGTIRWAYNIDPYLPLLLYSIELAAIMMVFYYLAGIGEGEIVRIRVRRRSILSKITGDGLL
;
A
#
# COMPACT_ATOMS: atom_id res chain seq x y z
N MET A 1 -13.66 -29.09 1.21
CA MET A 1 -12.47 -28.59 0.50
C MET A 1 -12.75 -27.30 -0.25
N LYS A 2 -13.43 -27.26 -1.42
CA LYS A 2 -13.56 -25.99 -2.18
C LYS A 2 -14.15 -24.77 -1.44
N LYS A 3 -15.13 -24.97 -0.56
CA LYS A 3 -15.71 -23.89 0.26
C LYS A 3 -14.87 -23.52 1.49
N LEU A 4 -14.04 -24.47 1.94
CA LEU A 4 -12.99 -24.18 2.91
C LEU A 4 -11.89 -23.36 2.23
N ILE A 5 -11.47 -23.75 1.02
CA ILE A 5 -10.46 -23.04 0.22
C ILE A 5 -10.93 -21.63 -0.14
N GLU A 6 -12.20 -21.44 -0.51
CA GLU A 6 -12.77 -20.13 -0.83
C GLU A 6 -12.85 -19.21 0.40
N ASN A 7 -13.36 -19.72 1.53
CA ASN A 7 -13.36 -18.94 2.78
C ASN A 7 -11.94 -18.67 3.27
N VAL A 8 -11.04 -19.65 3.14
CA VAL A 8 -9.62 -19.50 3.46
C VAL A 8 -9.02 -18.44 2.54
N ALA A 9 -9.34 -18.43 1.25
CA ALA A 9 -8.87 -17.39 0.32
C ALA A 9 -9.40 -16.00 0.70
N ILE A 10 -10.69 -15.87 1.04
CA ILE A 10 -11.28 -14.59 1.50
C ILE A 10 -10.62 -14.14 2.81
N VAL A 11 -10.46 -15.05 3.78
CA VAL A 11 -9.80 -14.74 5.06
C VAL A 11 -8.34 -14.37 4.84
N LEU A 12 -7.60 -15.12 4.01
CA LEU A 12 -6.21 -14.80 3.64
C LEU A 12 -6.12 -13.45 2.94
N MET A 13 -7.08 -13.11 2.08
CA MET A 13 -7.14 -11.82 1.40
C MET A 13 -7.41 -10.68 2.40
N LEU A 14 -8.35 -10.86 3.33
CA LEU A 14 -8.63 -9.87 4.40
C LEU A 14 -7.42 -9.69 5.33
N ILE A 15 -6.74 -10.78 5.70
CA ILE A 15 -5.51 -10.74 6.49
C ILE A 15 -4.43 -9.99 5.70
N PHE A 16 -4.25 -10.31 4.43
CA PHE A 16 -3.28 -9.63 3.55
C PHE A 16 -3.55 -8.13 3.47
N LEU A 17 -4.81 -7.72 3.33
CA LEU A 17 -5.18 -6.30 3.29
C LEU A 17 -4.98 -5.60 4.64
N ALA A 18 -5.44 -6.20 5.74
CA ALA A 18 -5.27 -5.61 7.07
C ALA A 18 -3.79 -5.46 7.44
N THR A 19 -2.96 -6.46 7.11
CA THR A 19 -1.52 -6.41 7.33
C THR A 19 -0.79 -5.45 6.39
N SER A 20 -1.30 -5.23 5.18
CA SER A 20 -0.76 -4.22 4.26
C SER A 20 -0.97 -2.80 4.82
N VAL A 21 -2.17 -2.52 5.33
CA VAL A 21 -2.49 -1.25 6.01
C VAL A 21 -1.63 -1.08 7.27
N ALA A 22 -1.49 -2.15 8.07
CA ALA A 22 -0.62 -2.12 9.25
C ALA A 22 0.86 -1.90 8.89
N GLY A 23 1.34 -2.50 7.79
CA GLY A 23 2.71 -2.32 7.30
C GLY A 23 3.01 -0.89 6.90
N PHE A 24 2.05 -0.22 6.26
CA PHE A 24 2.16 1.20 5.91
C PHE A 24 2.22 2.09 7.15
N ILE A 25 1.30 1.91 8.11
CA ILE A 25 1.27 2.70 9.36
C ILE A 25 2.58 2.53 10.15
N LEU A 26 3.16 1.34 10.10
CA LEU A 26 4.35 0.97 10.86
C LEU A 26 5.66 1.11 10.07
N ASP A 27 5.60 1.62 8.84
CA ASP A 27 6.71 1.76 7.89
C ASP A 27 7.62 0.51 7.80
N ARG A 28 6.99 -0.67 7.72
CA ARG A 28 7.70 -1.96 7.73
C ARG A 28 7.07 -3.03 6.84
N PRO A 29 7.88 -3.93 6.26
CA PRO A 29 7.36 -5.14 5.62
C PRO A 29 6.59 -6.02 6.63
N VAL A 30 5.46 -6.60 6.22
CA VAL A 30 4.64 -7.44 7.12
C VAL A 30 4.49 -8.87 6.61
N LEU A 31 3.89 -9.06 5.43
CA LEU A 31 3.63 -10.42 4.89
C LEU A 31 4.37 -10.71 3.59
N VAL A 32 4.65 -9.68 2.78
CA VAL A 32 5.32 -9.82 1.48
C VAL A 32 6.30 -8.67 1.33
N SER A 33 7.46 -8.97 0.78
CA SER A 33 8.46 -7.99 0.37
C SER A 33 9.19 -8.50 -0.87
N TYR A 34 10.09 -7.68 -1.44
CA TYR A 34 10.91 -8.06 -2.58
C TYR A 34 12.39 -7.79 -2.31
N ALA A 35 13.26 -8.58 -2.94
CA ALA A 35 14.70 -8.42 -2.81
C ALA A 35 15.19 -7.28 -3.71
N TYR A 36 15.80 -6.25 -3.12
CA TYR A 36 16.34 -5.09 -3.84
C TYR A 36 17.80 -5.26 -4.29
N SER A 37 18.53 -6.22 -3.70
CA SER A 37 19.94 -6.48 -3.94
C SER A 37 20.21 -7.96 -4.24
N GLU A 38 21.43 -8.26 -4.68
CA GLU A 38 21.91 -9.62 -5.00
C GLU A 38 22.57 -10.33 -3.80
N SER A 39 22.43 -9.78 -2.58
CA SER A 39 23.07 -10.29 -1.36
C SER A 39 22.59 -11.70 -0.96
N MET A 40 21.39 -12.09 -1.38
CA MET A 40 20.78 -13.39 -1.08
C MET A 40 20.76 -14.35 -2.27
N THR A 41 21.36 -13.99 -3.41
CA THR A 41 21.49 -14.89 -4.57
C THR A 41 22.36 -16.10 -4.22
N PRO A 42 22.04 -17.33 -4.70
CA PRO A 42 20.92 -17.72 -5.57
C PRO A 42 19.64 -18.10 -4.81
N THR A 43 19.62 -17.88 -3.49
CA THR A 43 18.51 -18.30 -2.64
C THR A 43 17.27 -17.41 -2.83
N ILE A 44 17.47 -16.10 -2.92
CA ILE A 44 16.46 -15.10 -3.28
C ILE A 44 17.14 -14.14 -4.25
N ASP A 45 16.68 -14.11 -5.51
CA ASP A 45 17.29 -13.27 -6.53
C ASP A 45 16.74 -11.84 -6.46
N LYS A 46 17.52 -10.87 -6.95
CA LYS A 46 17.06 -9.48 -7.06
C LYS A 46 15.76 -9.45 -7.89
N GLY A 47 14.74 -8.78 -7.36
CA GLY A 47 13.41 -8.71 -7.96
C GLY A 47 12.48 -9.86 -7.58
N ASP A 48 12.91 -10.85 -6.80
CA ASP A 48 12.01 -11.90 -6.30
C ASP A 48 11.10 -11.36 -5.19
N LEU A 49 9.83 -11.78 -5.20
CA LEU A 49 8.95 -11.61 -4.04
C LEU A 49 9.16 -12.76 -3.07
N PHE A 50 9.20 -12.46 -1.78
CA PHE A 50 9.27 -13.46 -0.72
C PHE A 50 8.22 -13.19 0.36
N PHE A 51 7.81 -14.26 1.04
CA PHE A 51 6.75 -14.21 2.06
C PHE A 51 7.34 -14.23 3.46
N ILE A 52 6.78 -13.40 4.34
CA ILE A 52 7.24 -13.17 5.70
C ILE A 52 6.23 -13.74 6.69
N ASN A 53 6.71 -14.44 7.70
CA ASN A 53 5.98 -14.82 8.89
C ASN A 53 6.31 -13.84 10.04
N PRO A 54 5.46 -12.84 10.30
CA PRO A 54 5.70 -11.82 11.33
C PRO A 54 5.51 -12.35 12.77
N LEU A 55 4.93 -13.55 12.92
CA LEU A 55 4.71 -14.17 14.24
C LEU A 55 5.95 -14.91 14.75
N SER A 56 6.99 -15.06 13.92
CA SER A 56 8.19 -15.79 14.27
C SER A 56 9.38 -14.83 14.30
N LYS A 57 9.77 -14.43 15.52
CA LYS A 57 10.87 -13.49 15.76
C LYS A 57 12.14 -14.15 16.29
N ALA A 58 11.99 -15.20 17.09
CA ALA A 58 13.11 -16.04 17.51
C ALA A 58 13.64 -16.79 16.29
N GLY A 59 14.95 -16.73 16.07
CA GLY A 59 15.62 -17.30 14.91
C GLY A 59 16.64 -18.34 15.31
N ASP A 60 16.70 -19.42 14.55
CA ASP A 60 17.74 -20.45 14.67
C ASP A 60 18.83 -20.25 13.61
N VAL A 61 20.00 -20.86 13.82
CA VAL A 61 21.06 -20.86 12.79
C VAL A 61 20.50 -21.44 11.49
N GLY A 62 20.64 -20.69 10.40
CA GLY A 62 20.10 -21.05 9.09
C GLY A 62 18.77 -20.39 8.74
N ASP A 63 18.04 -19.80 9.69
CA ASP A 63 16.83 -19.04 9.39
C ASP A 63 17.14 -17.76 8.60
N ILE A 64 16.23 -17.35 7.71
CA ILE A 64 16.32 -16.09 6.99
C ILE A 64 15.38 -15.08 7.66
N ILE A 65 15.94 -14.02 8.22
CA ILE A 65 15.22 -13.01 9.00
C ILE A 65 15.17 -11.68 8.26
N ILE A 66 14.10 -10.92 8.51
CA ILE A 66 13.97 -9.55 8.08
C ILE A 66 14.13 -8.67 9.31
N PHE A 67 15.06 -7.73 9.24
CA PHE A 67 15.41 -6.86 10.36
C PHE A 67 15.77 -5.46 9.88
N HIS A 68 15.66 -4.49 10.78
CA HIS A 68 16.01 -3.11 10.46
C HIS A 68 17.46 -2.82 10.83
N ARG A 69 18.19 -2.18 9.91
CA ARG A 69 19.53 -1.62 10.14
C ARG A 69 19.49 -0.13 9.85
N ARG A 70 20.58 0.57 10.17
CA ARG A 70 20.72 2.01 9.90
C ARG A 70 20.47 2.40 8.44
N ASP A 71 20.74 1.48 7.51
CA ASP A 71 20.59 1.70 6.06
C ASP A 71 19.28 1.12 5.50
N GLY A 72 18.36 0.67 6.37
CA GLY A 72 17.03 0.18 6.00
C GLY A 72 16.77 -1.29 6.30
N TRP A 73 15.63 -1.78 5.79
CA TRP A 73 15.18 -3.15 5.94
C TRP A 73 16.08 -4.12 5.19
N THR A 74 16.66 -5.08 5.92
CA THR A 74 17.61 -6.07 5.40
C THR A 74 17.04 -7.48 5.58
N VAL A 75 17.29 -8.37 4.61
CA VAL A 75 16.89 -9.78 4.66
C VAL A 75 18.12 -10.66 4.50
N HIS A 76 18.58 -11.30 5.57
CA HIS A 76 19.78 -12.15 5.55
C HIS A 76 19.60 -13.40 6.41
N ARG A 77 20.51 -14.37 6.24
CA ARG A 77 20.51 -15.62 7.01
C ARG A 77 21.25 -15.47 8.33
N ILE A 78 20.72 -16.07 9.39
CA ILE A 78 21.42 -16.24 10.66
C ILE A 78 22.57 -17.22 10.44
N TYR A 79 23.79 -16.71 10.55
CA TYR A 79 25.03 -17.46 10.43
C TYR A 79 25.45 -18.07 11.78
N ALA A 80 25.31 -17.30 12.86
CA ALA A 80 25.60 -17.76 14.22
C ALA A 80 24.72 -17.03 15.24
N ILE A 81 24.55 -17.65 16.42
CA ILE A 81 23.88 -17.07 17.57
C ILE A 81 24.93 -16.85 18.66
N THR A 82 24.96 -15.66 19.23
CA THR A 82 25.85 -15.26 20.32
C THR A 82 25.02 -14.77 21.50
N GLU A 83 25.65 -14.55 22.66
CA GLU A 83 24.97 -13.96 23.82
C GLU A 83 24.46 -12.54 23.54
N GLU A 84 25.11 -11.81 22.62
CA GLU A 84 24.75 -10.44 22.24
C GLU A 84 23.64 -10.38 21.18
N GLY A 85 23.38 -11.48 20.47
CA GLY A 85 22.36 -11.57 19.42
C GLY A 85 22.79 -12.43 18.23
N TYR A 86 22.10 -12.22 17.10
CA TYR A 86 22.31 -12.94 15.86
C TYR A 86 23.42 -12.31 15.01
N ILE A 87 24.33 -13.14 14.53
CA ILE A 87 25.28 -12.78 13.48
C ILE A 87 24.65 -13.17 12.15
N THR A 88 24.47 -12.20 11.27
CA THR A 88 23.75 -12.37 10.00
C THR A 88 24.70 -12.28 8.82
N LYS A 89 24.34 -12.94 7.72
CA LYS A 89 25.12 -12.94 6.48
C LYS A 89 24.21 -13.15 5.28
N GLY A 90 24.38 -12.35 4.24
CA GLY A 90 23.79 -12.62 2.94
C GLY A 90 24.40 -13.89 2.34
N ASP A 91 23.58 -14.73 1.72
CA ASP A 91 24.03 -16.01 1.14
C ASP A 91 25.13 -15.80 0.08
N ASN A 92 25.11 -14.67 -0.64
CA ASN A 92 26.10 -14.28 -1.64
C ASN A 92 27.28 -13.46 -1.07
N ASN A 93 27.19 -13.00 0.18
CA ASN A 93 28.24 -12.16 0.77
C ASN A 93 29.45 -13.02 1.16
N VAL A 94 30.66 -12.46 1.17
CA VAL A 94 31.87 -13.18 1.64
C VAL A 94 32.01 -13.08 3.15
N ALA A 95 31.76 -11.89 3.71
CA ALA A 95 31.83 -11.58 5.13
C ALA A 95 30.46 -11.63 5.81
N THR A 96 30.45 -11.74 7.15
CA THR A 96 29.24 -11.49 7.95
C THR A 96 28.93 -10.00 8.02
N ASP A 97 27.67 -9.65 8.26
CA ASP A 97 27.25 -8.25 8.38
C ASP A 97 27.98 -7.54 9.53
N GLN A 98 28.36 -8.26 10.58
CA GLN A 98 29.03 -7.72 11.76
C GLN A 98 30.56 -7.70 11.66
N GLN A 99 31.16 -8.23 10.59
CA GLN A 99 32.61 -8.47 10.51
C GLN A 99 33.46 -7.18 10.61
N ASP A 100 32.97 -6.08 10.03
CA ASP A 100 33.69 -4.79 10.01
C ASP A 100 33.40 -3.93 11.25
N GLY A 101 32.62 -4.44 12.22
CA GLY A 101 32.25 -3.74 13.45
C GLY A 101 31.28 -2.56 13.26
N VAL A 102 30.82 -2.32 12.02
CA VAL A 102 29.88 -1.22 11.69
C VAL A 102 28.48 -1.49 12.26
N TYR A 103 28.05 -2.75 12.25
CA TYR A 103 26.73 -3.15 12.74
C TYR A 103 26.87 -4.02 13.99
N PRO A 104 26.09 -3.77 15.05
CA PRO A 104 26.02 -4.67 16.18
C PRO A 104 25.33 -6.00 15.80
N PRO A 105 25.45 -7.06 16.62
CA PRO A 105 24.62 -8.25 16.50
C PRO A 105 23.13 -7.90 16.51
N VAL A 106 22.36 -8.59 15.67
CA VAL A 106 20.93 -8.34 15.47
C VAL A 106 20.16 -8.95 16.64
N THR A 107 19.35 -8.17 17.33
CA THR A 107 18.53 -8.68 18.44
C THR A 107 17.14 -9.10 17.97
N GLU A 108 16.42 -9.90 18.75
CA GLU A 108 15.03 -10.28 18.44
C GLU A 108 14.08 -9.09 18.29
N LYS A 109 14.42 -7.94 18.89
CA LYS A 109 13.63 -6.71 18.79
C LYS A 109 13.74 -6.06 17.42
N ASP A 110 14.88 -6.23 16.77
CA ASP A 110 15.16 -5.70 15.42
C ASP A 110 14.50 -6.56 14.34
N VAL A 111 14.17 -7.82 14.67
CA VAL A 111 13.52 -8.78 13.78
C VAL A 111 12.01 -8.55 13.72
N ILE A 112 11.51 -8.31 12.50
CA ILE A 112 10.07 -8.16 12.24
C ILE A 112 9.41 -9.47 11.82
N GLY A 113 10.19 -10.45 11.36
CA GLY A 113 9.70 -11.76 11.00
C GLY A 113 10.74 -12.61 10.27
N LYS A 114 10.35 -13.85 9.97
CA LYS A 114 11.15 -14.81 9.21
C LYS A 114 10.60 -15.04 7.82
N VAL A 115 11.46 -15.29 6.84
CA VAL A 115 11.03 -15.75 5.52
C VAL A 115 10.40 -17.14 5.67
N ILE A 116 9.27 -17.37 5.02
CA ILE A 116 8.59 -18.67 5.02
C ILE A 116 9.42 -19.65 4.18
N VAL A 117 9.81 -20.77 4.79
CA VAL A 117 10.56 -21.85 4.12
C VAL A 117 9.68 -23.09 4.03
N ILE A 118 9.60 -23.70 2.84
CA ILE A 118 8.86 -24.94 2.60
C ILE A 118 9.80 -25.95 1.95
N GLY A 119 9.98 -27.11 2.59
CA GLY A 119 10.86 -28.17 2.07
C GLY A 119 12.34 -27.75 1.97
N GLY A 120 12.81 -26.88 2.86
CA GLY A 120 14.19 -26.38 2.86
C GLY A 120 14.47 -25.22 1.90
N HIS A 121 13.47 -24.80 1.12
CA HIS A 121 13.59 -23.69 0.17
C HIS A 121 12.70 -22.52 0.58
N PRO A 122 13.18 -21.26 0.52
CA PRO A 122 12.33 -20.10 0.72
C PRO A 122 11.17 -20.07 -0.27
N LEU A 123 9.98 -19.70 0.23
CA LEU A 123 8.81 -19.48 -0.61
C LEU A 123 9.00 -18.15 -1.35
N VAL A 124 9.41 -18.23 -2.61
CA VAL A 124 9.66 -17.07 -3.48
C VAL A 124 8.83 -17.14 -4.76
N ILE A 125 8.41 -15.97 -5.27
CA ILE A 125 7.90 -15.81 -6.63
C ILE A 125 8.98 -15.13 -7.43
N ARG A 126 9.64 -15.93 -8.29
CA ARG A 126 10.76 -15.46 -9.09
C ARG A 126 10.36 -14.34 -10.06
N GLY A 127 11.11 -13.24 -10.07
CA GLY A 127 10.81 -12.05 -10.88
C GLY A 127 9.47 -11.38 -10.55
N GLY A 128 8.92 -11.64 -9.35
CA GLY A 128 7.63 -11.09 -8.94
C GLY A 128 7.64 -9.57 -8.76
N GLY A 129 8.76 -9.00 -8.34
CA GLY A 129 9.00 -7.56 -8.27
C GLY A 129 8.97 -6.91 -9.65
N ASP A 130 9.71 -7.47 -10.61
CA ASP A 130 9.69 -7.01 -12.01
C ASP A 130 8.29 -7.14 -12.63
N PHE A 131 7.53 -8.17 -12.26
CA PHE A 131 6.14 -8.32 -12.68
C PHE A 131 5.26 -7.21 -12.09
N ILE A 132 5.39 -6.88 -10.80
CA ILE A 132 4.65 -5.78 -10.16
C ILE A 132 5.06 -4.43 -10.76
N GLU A 133 6.35 -4.20 -11.00
CA GLU A 133 6.85 -2.96 -11.58
C GLU A 133 6.38 -2.78 -13.04
N ASN A 134 6.43 -3.85 -13.84
CA ASN A 134 5.87 -3.86 -15.20
C ASN A 134 4.34 -3.73 -15.19
N LEU A 135 3.66 -4.28 -14.19
CA LEU A 135 2.22 -4.13 -14.03
C LEU A 135 1.89 -2.69 -13.65
N ARG A 136 2.65 -2.07 -12.73
CA ARG A 136 2.52 -0.67 -12.34
C ARG A 136 2.75 0.28 -13.51
N SER A 137 3.80 0.06 -14.30
CA SER A 137 4.10 0.89 -15.47
C SER A 137 3.04 0.77 -16.57
N LYS A 138 2.44 -0.42 -16.75
CA LYS A 138 1.32 -0.64 -17.69
C LYS A 138 -0.05 -0.19 -17.14
N MET A 139 -0.25 -0.23 -15.83
CA MET A 139 -1.48 0.20 -15.14
C MET A 139 -1.70 1.70 -15.13
N ASN A 140 -0.71 2.51 -15.53
CA ASN A 140 -0.92 3.93 -15.88
C ASN A 140 -1.91 4.13 -17.04
N ASN A 141 -2.27 3.06 -17.76
CA ASN A 141 -3.28 3.09 -18.79
C ASN A 141 -4.69 2.76 -18.22
N VAL A 142 -5.52 3.79 -18.06
CA VAL A 142 -6.90 3.73 -17.52
C VAL A 142 -7.78 2.68 -18.20
N TYR A 143 -7.49 2.33 -19.46
CA TYR A 143 -8.23 1.32 -20.21
C TYR A 143 -8.04 -0.10 -19.65
N ILE A 144 -6.94 -0.40 -18.95
CA ILE A 144 -6.68 -1.71 -18.34
C ILE A 144 -7.48 -1.88 -17.05
N VAL A 145 -7.55 -0.84 -16.22
CA VAL A 145 -8.41 -0.84 -15.02
C VAL A 145 -9.88 -0.89 -15.42
N GLY A 146 -10.28 -0.10 -16.43
CA GLY A 146 -11.61 -0.17 -17.04
C GLY A 146 -11.93 -1.55 -17.62
N ALA A 147 -11.01 -2.16 -18.35
CA ALA A 147 -11.18 -3.51 -18.90
C ALA A 147 -11.27 -4.59 -17.81
N LEU A 148 -10.53 -4.49 -16.72
CA LEU A 148 -10.62 -5.42 -15.59
C LEU A 148 -11.95 -5.30 -14.85
N ILE A 149 -12.48 -4.09 -14.69
CA ILE A 149 -13.82 -3.84 -14.13
C ILE A 149 -14.89 -4.41 -15.06
N ILE A 150 -14.76 -4.19 -16.38
CA ILE A 150 -15.68 -4.72 -17.41
C ILE A 150 -15.62 -6.25 -17.48
N ILE A 151 -14.43 -6.85 -17.44
CA ILE A 151 -14.25 -8.30 -17.44
C ILE A 151 -14.78 -8.91 -16.14
N GLY A 152 -14.53 -8.27 -15.00
CA GLY A 152 -15.07 -8.65 -13.70
C GLY A 152 -16.60 -8.63 -13.70
N THR A 153 -17.21 -7.59 -14.25
CA THR A 153 -18.68 -7.53 -14.42
C THR A 153 -19.16 -8.59 -15.41
N VAL A 154 -18.60 -8.71 -16.62
CA VAL A 154 -19.01 -9.70 -17.63
C VAL A 154 -18.88 -11.14 -17.14
N LEU A 155 -17.79 -11.50 -16.43
CA LEU A 155 -17.62 -12.84 -15.85
C LEU A 155 -18.62 -13.13 -14.73
N THR A 156 -19.04 -12.09 -14.01
CA THR A 156 -20.08 -12.19 -12.96
C THR A 156 -21.47 -12.32 -13.58
N PHE A 157 -21.74 -11.64 -14.70
CA PHE A 157 -23.06 -11.58 -15.34
C PHE A 157 -23.28 -12.62 -16.46
N SER A 158 -22.23 -13.24 -17.02
CA SER A 158 -22.34 -14.25 -18.09
C SER A 158 -22.82 -15.63 -17.60
N GLY A 159 -23.01 -15.83 -16.29
CA GLY A 159 -23.28 -17.15 -15.70
C GLY A 159 -24.76 -17.58 -15.58
N GLY A 160 -25.73 -16.73 -15.90
CA GLY A 160 -27.10 -16.89 -15.39
C GLY A 160 -28.21 -17.09 -16.42
N LYS A 161 -28.32 -18.28 -17.05
CA LYS A 161 -29.63 -18.74 -17.59
C LYS A 161 -29.69 -20.27 -17.72
N LYS A 162 -30.44 -20.91 -16.81
CA LYS A 162 -31.47 -21.93 -17.13
C LYS A 162 -32.16 -22.47 -15.87
N ASN A 163 -33.45 -22.15 -15.78
CA ASN A 163 -34.44 -22.88 -15.02
C ASN A 163 -34.48 -24.35 -15.47
N LYS A 164 -34.51 -25.29 -14.52
CA LYS A 164 -35.34 -26.50 -14.56
C LYS A 164 -35.39 -27.18 -13.19
N LYS A 165 -36.61 -27.34 -12.68
CA LYS A 165 -37.00 -28.16 -11.53
C LYS A 165 -36.51 -29.61 -11.73
N HIS A 166 -35.90 -30.22 -10.72
CA HIS A 166 -36.19 -31.59 -10.28
C HIS A 166 -35.65 -31.84 -8.87
N ARG A 167 -36.41 -32.65 -8.14
CA ARG A 167 -36.36 -32.91 -6.71
C ARG A 167 -35.40 -34.07 -6.36
N LYS A 168 -34.86 -34.02 -5.14
CA LYS A 168 -34.27 -35.07 -4.27
C LYS A 168 -32.74 -35.36 -4.28
N LYS A 169 -32.28 -35.55 -3.02
CA LYS A 169 -31.03 -36.09 -2.46
C LYS A 169 -29.83 -35.14 -2.24
N SER A 170 -29.75 -34.67 -0.99
CA SER A 170 -28.56 -34.44 -0.15
C SER A 170 -27.21 -34.30 -0.86
N LYS A 171 -26.68 -33.07 -0.90
CA LYS A 171 -25.24 -32.75 -0.80
C LYS A 171 -25.10 -31.43 -0.02
N ARG A 172 -24.24 -31.38 1.00
CA ARG A 172 -23.94 -30.17 1.78
C ARG A 172 -23.25 -29.13 0.89
N PHE A 173 -24.01 -28.20 0.32
CA PHE A 173 -23.50 -27.00 -0.35
C PHE A 173 -23.32 -25.90 0.69
N PHE A 174 -22.11 -25.34 0.83
CA PHE A 174 -21.88 -24.12 1.61
C PHE A 174 -22.53 -22.92 0.90
N LYS A 175 -23.39 -22.18 1.56
CA LYS A 175 -24.05 -21.04 0.90
C LYS A 175 -23.39 -19.80 1.46
N VAL A 176 -22.37 -19.26 0.80
CA VAL A 176 -22.02 -17.85 1.03
C VAL A 176 -23.08 -17.07 0.26
N PRO A 177 -23.92 -16.28 0.95
CA PRO A 177 -24.91 -15.50 0.25
C PRO A 177 -24.16 -14.39 -0.51
N MET A 178 -24.50 -14.16 -1.78
CA MET A 178 -23.79 -13.20 -2.64
C MET A 178 -23.70 -11.81 -2.02
N LYS A 179 -24.70 -11.42 -1.21
CA LYS A 179 -24.69 -10.19 -0.41
C LYS A 179 -23.47 -10.02 0.51
N THR A 180 -22.94 -11.10 1.08
CA THR A 180 -21.78 -11.03 1.98
C THR A 180 -20.50 -10.84 1.20
N VAL A 181 -20.35 -11.52 0.07
CA VAL A 181 -19.20 -11.34 -0.83
C VAL A 181 -19.19 -9.91 -1.38
N TYR A 182 -20.35 -9.45 -1.85
CA TYR A 182 -20.52 -8.09 -2.35
C TYR A 182 -20.17 -7.04 -1.30
N ALA A 183 -20.75 -7.14 -0.09
CA ALA A 183 -20.46 -6.22 1.00
C ALA A 183 -18.97 -6.17 1.35
N ALA A 184 -18.30 -7.33 1.41
CA ALA A 184 -16.87 -7.39 1.66
C ALA A 184 -16.07 -6.67 0.56
N VAL A 185 -16.38 -6.93 -0.72
CA VAL A 185 -15.71 -6.27 -1.85
C VAL A 185 -15.97 -4.76 -1.85
N SER A 186 -17.21 -4.32 -1.59
CA SER A 186 -17.56 -2.90 -1.52
C SER A 186 -16.78 -2.18 -0.42
N VAL A 187 -16.68 -2.76 0.78
CA VAL A 187 -15.88 -2.19 1.88
C VAL A 187 -14.42 -2.07 1.48
N LEU A 188 -13.86 -3.06 0.78
CA LEU A 188 -12.47 -3.02 0.31
C LEU A 188 -12.23 -1.95 -0.75
N ILE A 189 -13.15 -1.77 -1.69
CA ILE A 189 -13.06 -0.71 -2.71
C ILE A 189 -13.08 0.66 -2.03
N ILE A 190 -14.01 0.87 -1.10
CA ILE A 190 -14.13 2.14 -0.36
C ILE A 190 -12.86 2.38 0.47
N ALA A 191 -12.42 1.39 1.26
CA ALA A 191 -11.22 1.52 2.08
C ALA A 191 -9.95 1.79 1.24
N GLY A 192 -9.80 1.09 0.11
CA GLY A 192 -8.69 1.31 -0.82
C GLY A 192 -8.70 2.70 -1.45
N PHE A 193 -9.88 3.19 -1.85
CA PHE A 193 -10.03 4.55 -2.38
C PHE A 193 -9.66 5.62 -1.34
N LEU A 194 -10.18 5.48 -0.11
CA LEU A 194 -9.85 6.40 0.99
C LEU A 194 -8.35 6.36 1.30
N PHE A 195 -7.76 5.17 1.32
CA PHE A 195 -6.32 4.99 1.55
C PHE A 195 -5.48 5.72 0.49
N VAL A 196 -5.79 5.55 -0.80
CA VAL A 196 -5.06 6.24 -1.88
C VAL A 196 -5.18 7.76 -1.74
N THR A 197 -6.35 8.25 -1.34
CA THR A 197 -6.57 9.69 -1.12
C THR A 197 -5.78 10.22 0.08
N MET A 198 -5.73 9.47 1.18
CA MET A 198 -4.93 9.86 2.34
C MET A 198 -3.41 9.78 2.06
N ALA A 199 -2.99 8.79 1.28
CA ALA A 199 -1.59 8.63 0.91
C ALA A 199 -1.08 9.73 -0.04
N SER A 200 -1.98 10.47 -0.70
CA SER A 200 -1.61 11.66 -1.49
C SER A 200 -1.49 12.93 -0.65
N TRP A 201 -1.75 12.87 0.67
CA TRP A 201 -1.47 13.96 1.58
C TRP A 201 0.03 13.99 1.91
N GLY A 202 0.58 15.17 2.14
CA GLY A 202 2.01 15.30 2.38
C GLY A 202 2.38 16.60 3.08
N THR A 203 3.66 16.70 3.42
CA THR A 203 4.22 17.92 4.00
C THR A 203 5.33 18.43 3.09
N LEU A 204 5.18 19.67 2.63
CA LEU A 204 6.24 20.39 1.94
C LEU A 204 7.07 21.11 3.00
N ALA A 205 8.38 20.87 2.99
CA ALA A 205 9.29 21.51 3.93
C ALA A 205 10.41 22.23 3.18
N PHE A 206 10.76 23.42 3.67
CA PHE A 206 11.94 24.14 3.20
C PHE A 206 12.68 24.77 4.37
N THR A 207 13.96 25.03 4.18
CA THR A 207 14.83 25.61 5.20
C THR A 207 15.38 26.95 4.74
N TYR A 208 15.52 27.89 5.67
CA TYR A 208 16.19 29.16 5.45
C TYR A 208 17.03 29.56 6.67
N SER A 209 17.98 30.47 6.49
CA SER A 209 18.87 30.97 7.54
C SER A 209 18.61 32.45 7.81
N SER A 210 18.40 32.80 9.07
CA SER A 210 18.42 34.19 9.53
C SER A 210 19.86 34.57 9.89
N THR A 211 20.45 35.54 9.17
CA THR A 211 21.84 35.96 9.36
C THR A 211 22.06 37.40 8.88
N LEU A 212 23.01 38.12 9.49
CA LEU A 212 23.42 39.46 9.06
C LEU A 212 24.06 39.48 7.65
N ALA A 213 24.48 38.31 7.14
CA ALA A 213 24.92 38.14 5.76
C ALA A 213 23.75 37.89 4.77
N GLY A 214 22.52 38.28 5.13
CA GLY A 214 21.34 38.10 4.28
C GLY A 214 21.51 38.71 2.89
N GLY A 215 21.05 38.00 1.86
CA GLY A 215 21.19 38.40 0.45
C GLY A 215 22.52 38.01 -0.22
N GLN A 216 23.52 37.52 0.53
CA GLN A 216 24.78 37.04 -0.07
C GLN A 216 24.69 35.61 -0.65
N LYS A 217 23.71 34.82 -0.18
CA LYS A 217 23.45 33.45 -0.64
C LYS A 217 21.95 33.19 -0.68
N GLU A 218 21.49 32.39 -1.65
CA GLU A 218 20.11 31.93 -1.68
C GLU A 218 19.74 31.19 -0.37
N GLY A 219 18.60 31.54 0.22
CA GLY A 219 18.15 31.01 1.50
C GLY A 219 18.72 31.75 2.72
N TRP A 220 19.53 32.80 2.55
CA TRP A 220 20.02 33.65 3.65
C TRP A 220 19.28 34.98 3.65
N TYR A 221 18.64 35.29 4.78
CA TYR A 221 17.81 36.47 4.93
C TYR A 221 18.20 37.26 6.18
N LEU A 222 18.00 38.58 6.12
CA LEU A 222 18.27 39.46 7.24
C LEU A 222 17.24 39.23 8.36
N PRO A 223 17.65 39.25 9.64
CA PRO A 223 16.72 39.11 10.74
C PRO A 223 15.63 40.19 10.73
N GLY A 224 14.38 39.80 10.98
CA GLY A 224 13.23 40.72 11.01
C GLY A 224 12.67 41.12 9.64
N THR A 225 13.19 40.57 8.54
CA THR A 225 12.68 40.84 7.19
C THR A 225 11.62 39.82 6.76
N THR A 226 10.90 40.11 5.68
CA THR A 226 9.98 39.18 5.02
C THR A 226 10.52 38.86 3.63
N PHE A 227 10.47 37.60 3.22
CA PHE A 227 10.82 37.20 1.84
C PHE A 227 9.71 36.37 1.21
N GLU A 228 9.66 36.37 -0.11
CA GLU A 228 8.73 35.57 -0.88
C GLU A 228 9.37 34.26 -1.34
N LYS A 229 8.61 33.17 -1.27
CA LYS A 229 9.01 31.86 -1.78
C LYS A 229 7.89 31.32 -2.65
N ASN A 230 8.23 30.93 -3.87
CA ASN A 230 7.31 30.20 -4.74
C ASN A 230 7.54 28.69 -4.55
N LEU A 231 6.48 27.95 -4.26
CA LEU A 231 6.46 26.50 -4.20
C LEU A 231 5.60 25.95 -5.34
N SER A 232 6.09 24.93 -6.02
CA SER A 232 5.29 24.23 -7.03
C SER A 232 4.67 22.98 -6.41
N VAL A 233 3.37 22.82 -6.61
CA VAL A 233 2.61 21.62 -6.27
C VAL A 233 2.24 20.93 -7.57
N GLU A 234 2.54 19.65 -7.69
CA GLU A 234 2.32 18.86 -8.89
C GLU A 234 1.29 17.76 -8.64
N ASN A 235 0.41 17.54 -9.63
CA ASN A 235 -0.55 16.45 -9.64
C ASN A 235 -0.13 15.40 -10.66
N HIS A 236 0.59 14.37 -10.20
CA HIS A 236 0.98 13.24 -11.06
C HIS A 236 -0.16 12.25 -11.35
N ALA A 237 -1.35 12.46 -10.80
CA ALA A 237 -2.51 11.64 -11.13
C ALA A 237 -3.08 12.06 -12.50
N VAL A 238 -3.76 11.14 -13.17
CA VAL A 238 -4.42 11.41 -14.47
C VAL A 238 -5.74 12.18 -14.35
N TYR A 239 -6.23 12.40 -13.13
CA TYR A 239 -7.50 13.07 -12.85
C TYR A 239 -7.29 14.28 -11.92
N PRO A 240 -8.18 15.28 -11.97
CA PRO A 240 -8.05 16.48 -11.16
C PRO A 240 -8.18 16.22 -9.66
N PHE A 241 -7.44 17.00 -8.87
CA PHE A 241 -7.51 17.04 -7.41
C PHE A 241 -7.70 18.47 -6.92
N TYR A 242 -8.46 18.60 -5.84
CA TYR A 242 -8.48 19.80 -5.02
C TYR A 242 -7.36 19.71 -3.98
N TYR A 243 -6.57 20.77 -3.89
CA TYR A 243 -5.48 20.90 -2.93
C TYR A 243 -5.84 21.97 -1.91
N PHE A 244 -5.54 21.67 -0.65
CA PHE A 244 -5.68 22.57 0.49
C PHE A 244 -4.31 22.71 1.14
N ILE A 245 -3.87 23.94 1.33
CA ILE A 245 -2.54 24.26 1.83
C ILE A 245 -2.65 24.96 3.17
N GLU A 246 -2.01 24.38 4.18
CA GLU A 246 -2.01 24.90 5.53
C GLU A 246 -0.58 25.05 6.05
N PRO A 247 -0.09 26.28 6.25
CA PRO A 247 1.18 26.50 6.90
C PRO A 247 1.09 26.14 8.38
N LYS A 248 2.03 25.34 8.90
CA LYS A 248 2.06 24.99 10.35
C LYS A 248 2.48 26.15 11.26
N SER A 249 2.98 27.22 10.68
CA SER A 249 3.71 28.28 11.36
C SER A 249 3.12 29.62 11.00
N GLU A 250 2.80 30.44 12.01
CA GLU A 250 2.28 31.81 11.82
C GLU A 250 3.26 32.74 11.08
N ARG A 251 4.52 32.32 10.94
CA ARG A 251 5.56 33.04 10.18
C ARG A 251 5.32 32.99 8.67
N VAL A 252 4.58 31.99 8.20
CA VAL A 252 4.30 31.78 6.78
C VAL A 252 2.88 32.27 6.49
N ARG A 253 2.77 33.25 5.59
CA ARG A 253 1.49 33.75 5.08
C ARG A 253 1.35 33.37 3.62
N LEU A 254 0.21 32.79 3.26
CA LEU A 254 -0.15 32.53 1.87
C LEU A 254 -0.51 33.86 1.19
N LEU A 255 0.12 34.14 0.06
CA LEU A 255 -0.27 35.25 -0.83
C LEU A 255 -1.21 34.79 -1.94
N SER A 256 -1.12 33.50 -2.30
CA SER A 256 -2.03 32.82 -3.21
C SER A 256 -3.26 32.26 -2.48
N GLU A 257 -4.25 31.76 -3.24
CA GLU A 257 -5.39 31.03 -2.66
C GLU A 257 -4.92 29.80 -1.87
N ASP A 258 -5.56 29.55 -0.73
CA ASP A 258 -5.30 28.40 0.15
C ASP A 258 -5.86 27.09 -0.42
N THR A 259 -6.78 27.20 -1.38
CA THR A 259 -7.51 26.10 -1.99
C THR A 259 -7.54 26.28 -3.50
N PHE A 260 -7.08 25.27 -4.25
CA PHE A 260 -7.10 25.32 -5.71
C PHE A 260 -7.25 23.93 -6.34
N GLU A 261 -7.63 23.89 -7.61
CA GLU A 261 -7.74 22.65 -8.40
C GLU A 261 -6.53 22.52 -9.32
N ILE A 262 -5.88 21.35 -9.31
CA ILE A 262 -4.85 20.99 -10.29
C ILE A 262 -5.40 19.89 -11.20
N PRO A 263 -5.44 20.09 -12.53
CA PRO A 263 -5.81 19.03 -13.47
C PRO A 263 -4.81 17.87 -13.43
N GLY A 264 -5.15 16.74 -14.05
CA GLY A 264 -4.23 15.62 -14.12
C GLY A 264 -2.96 15.96 -14.89
N ASP A 265 -1.80 15.51 -14.39
CA ASP A 265 -0.46 15.84 -14.88
C ASP A 265 -0.15 17.36 -14.91
N GLY A 266 -0.87 18.13 -14.07
CA GLY A 266 -0.72 19.57 -13.96
C GLY A 266 0.18 20.00 -12.81
N SER A 267 0.54 21.28 -12.79
CA SER A 267 1.27 21.91 -11.69
C SER A 267 0.66 23.27 -11.36
N HIS A 268 0.69 23.66 -10.08
CA HIS A 268 0.27 24.98 -9.62
C HIS A 268 1.35 25.62 -8.74
N SER A 269 1.60 26.91 -8.95
CA SER A 269 2.58 27.68 -8.18
C SER A 269 1.90 28.42 -7.04
N VAL A 270 2.44 28.27 -5.83
CA VAL A 270 1.91 28.81 -4.59
C VAL A 270 2.92 29.78 -4.03
N LEU A 271 2.54 31.06 -3.96
CA LEU A 271 3.39 32.12 -3.45
C LEU A 271 3.19 32.31 -1.96
N LEU A 272 4.28 32.24 -1.20
CA LEU A 272 4.32 32.37 0.25
C LEU A 272 5.15 33.57 0.65
N ALA A 273 4.68 34.34 1.64
CA ALA A 273 5.46 35.35 2.35
C ALA A 273 5.91 34.79 3.71
N VAL A 274 7.22 34.77 3.95
CA VAL A 274 7.83 34.18 5.15
C VAL A 274 8.48 35.27 5.98
N SER A 275 8.08 35.38 7.24
CA SER A 275 8.61 36.35 8.20
C SER A 275 9.79 35.77 8.96
N VAL A 276 10.97 36.37 8.78
CA VAL A 276 12.24 35.92 9.34
C VAL A 276 12.37 36.43 10.78
N PRO A 277 12.55 35.55 11.77
CA PRO A 277 12.70 36.01 13.14
C PRO A 277 14.04 36.73 13.40
N GLY A 278 14.09 37.50 14.49
CA GLY A 278 15.25 38.32 14.87
C GLY A 278 16.51 37.54 15.28
N ASP A 279 16.37 36.25 15.63
CA ASP A 279 17.48 35.43 16.09
C ASP A 279 18.26 34.82 14.92
N THR A 280 19.59 34.80 15.04
CA THR A 280 20.48 34.21 14.03
C THR A 280 20.51 32.69 14.18
N ARG A 281 19.67 31.98 13.42
CA ARG A 281 19.63 30.51 13.35
C ARG A 281 19.05 30.00 12.04
N ILE A 282 19.15 28.69 11.84
CA ILE A 282 18.48 27.98 10.75
C ILE A 282 17.05 27.67 11.17
N TYR A 283 16.12 27.95 10.27
CA TYR A 283 14.69 27.69 10.41
C TYR A 283 14.25 26.66 9.38
N ARG A 284 13.28 25.83 9.77
CA ARG A 284 12.56 24.92 8.89
C ARG A 284 11.08 25.27 8.99
N GLU A 285 10.46 25.54 7.85
CA GLU A 285 9.02 25.71 7.76
C GLU A 285 8.42 24.49 7.10
N GLU A 286 7.25 24.10 7.59
CA GLU A 286 6.48 22.98 7.09
C GLU A 286 5.10 23.48 6.70
N ILE A 287 4.64 23.02 5.54
CA ILE A 287 3.34 23.29 4.99
C ILE A 287 2.66 21.94 4.78
N GLU A 288 1.50 21.75 5.40
CA GLU A 288 0.66 20.59 5.15
C GLU A 288 -0.11 20.79 3.86
N VAL A 289 -0.15 19.73 3.05
CA VAL A 289 -0.85 19.69 1.78
C VAL A 289 -1.81 18.52 1.83
N HIS A 290 -3.10 18.83 1.90
CA HIS A 290 -4.17 17.86 1.78
C HIS A 290 -4.71 17.88 0.37
N SER A 291 -4.90 16.70 -0.22
CA SER A 291 -5.36 16.54 -1.59
C SER A 291 -6.58 15.62 -1.65
N TYR A 292 -7.57 15.99 -2.44
CA TYR A 292 -8.83 15.26 -2.59
C TYR A 292 -9.24 15.14 -4.06
N PRO A 293 -9.58 13.94 -4.57
CA PRO A 293 -10.04 13.76 -5.94
C PRO A 293 -11.25 14.65 -6.27
N ALA A 294 -11.24 15.34 -7.41
CA ALA A 294 -12.34 16.22 -7.81
C ALA A 294 -13.56 15.44 -8.35
N ILE A 295 -14.10 14.52 -7.55
CA ILE A 295 -15.31 13.72 -7.83
C ILE A 295 -16.57 14.45 -7.37
N LEU A 296 -16.53 14.99 -6.14
CA LEU A 296 -17.60 15.80 -5.58
C LEU A 296 -17.42 17.27 -5.97
N PRO A 297 -18.51 18.08 -5.97
CA PRO A 297 -18.42 19.51 -6.22
C PRO A 297 -17.47 20.21 -5.25
N SER A 298 -16.67 21.15 -5.77
CA SER A 298 -15.65 21.89 -5.00
C SER A 298 -16.23 22.55 -3.74
N GLY A 299 -17.43 23.11 -3.83
CA GLY A 299 -18.12 23.73 -2.70
C GLY A 299 -18.41 22.75 -1.55
N THR A 300 -18.74 21.50 -1.86
CA THR A 300 -19.03 20.47 -0.84
C THR A 300 -17.76 20.03 -0.14
N ILE A 301 -16.68 19.81 -0.89
CA ILE A 301 -15.38 19.42 -0.33
C ILE A 301 -14.81 20.55 0.52
N ARG A 302 -14.84 21.80 0.03
CA ARG A 302 -14.39 22.98 0.78
C ARG A 302 -15.18 23.16 2.08
N TRP A 303 -16.51 23.03 2.03
CA TRP A 303 -17.34 23.11 3.23
C TRP A 303 -16.97 22.05 4.26
N ALA A 304 -16.79 20.80 3.84
CA ALA A 304 -16.43 19.71 4.74
C ALA A 304 -15.02 19.88 5.32
N TYR A 305 -14.06 20.25 4.48
CA TYR A 305 -12.67 20.48 4.86
C TYR A 305 -12.52 21.58 5.91
N ASN A 306 -13.26 22.70 5.75
CA ASN A 306 -13.23 23.82 6.69
C ASN A 306 -13.73 23.45 8.09
N ILE A 307 -14.48 22.35 8.24
CA ILE A 307 -14.88 21.83 9.55
C ILE A 307 -13.79 20.90 10.08
N ASP A 308 -13.35 19.93 9.28
CA ASP A 308 -12.30 18.98 9.62
C ASP A 308 -11.73 18.32 8.34
N PRO A 309 -10.39 18.14 8.23
CA PRO A 309 -9.76 17.52 7.05
C PRO A 309 -10.25 16.10 6.72
N TYR A 310 -10.77 15.34 7.69
CA TYR A 310 -11.25 13.98 7.45
C TYR A 310 -12.71 13.92 6.98
N LEU A 311 -13.48 15.01 7.09
CA LEU A 311 -14.88 15.03 6.65
C LEU A 311 -15.09 14.86 5.13
N PRO A 312 -14.26 15.44 4.25
CA PRO A 312 -14.28 15.09 2.83
C PRO A 312 -14.18 13.58 2.56
N LEU A 313 -13.35 12.85 3.31
CA LEU A 313 -13.22 11.39 3.20
C LEU A 313 -14.53 10.67 3.56
N LEU A 314 -15.21 11.15 4.60
CA LEU A 314 -16.53 10.63 4.97
C LEU A 314 -17.55 10.82 3.84
N LEU A 315 -17.56 11.99 3.19
CA LEU A 315 -18.45 12.27 2.06
C LEU A 315 -18.19 11.32 0.88
N TYR A 316 -16.92 11.11 0.51
CA TYR A 316 -16.58 10.11 -0.52
C TYR A 316 -17.01 8.70 -0.11
N SER A 317 -16.86 8.33 1.16
CA SER A 317 -17.30 7.02 1.65
C SER A 317 -18.81 6.81 1.51
N ILE A 318 -19.61 7.86 1.77
CA ILE A 318 -21.07 7.83 1.62
C ILE A 318 -21.46 7.75 0.14
N GLU A 319 -20.82 8.54 -0.72
CA GLU A 319 -21.07 8.52 -2.17
C GLU A 319 -20.75 7.15 -2.76
N LEU A 320 -19.56 6.61 -2.47
CA LEU A 320 -19.17 5.28 -2.94
C LEU A 320 -20.07 4.20 -2.36
N ALA A 321 -20.47 4.29 -1.09
CA ALA A 321 -21.44 3.36 -0.50
C ALA A 321 -22.80 3.43 -1.19
N ALA A 322 -23.28 4.63 -1.56
CA ALA A 322 -24.52 4.81 -2.30
C ALA A 322 -24.42 4.22 -3.71
N ILE A 323 -23.31 4.44 -4.42
CA ILE A 323 -23.04 3.83 -5.73
C ILE A 323 -23.01 2.29 -5.60
N MET A 324 -22.31 1.76 -4.60
CA MET A 324 -22.30 0.32 -4.31
C MET A 324 -23.70 -0.19 -3.96
N MET A 325 -24.54 0.59 -3.27
CA MET A 325 -25.90 0.19 -2.96
C MET A 325 -26.78 0.15 -4.23
N VAL A 326 -26.64 1.13 -5.13
CA VAL A 326 -27.33 1.12 -6.43
C VAL A 326 -26.91 -0.12 -7.24
N PHE A 327 -25.62 -0.40 -7.33
CA PHE A 327 -25.13 -1.62 -7.98
C PHE A 327 -25.65 -2.89 -7.32
N TYR A 328 -25.75 -2.93 -6.00
CA TYR A 328 -26.30 -4.07 -5.27
C TYR A 328 -27.74 -4.38 -5.69
N TYR A 329 -28.58 -3.34 -5.81
CA TYR A 329 -29.97 -3.48 -6.23
C TYR A 329 -30.09 -3.79 -7.72
N LEU A 330 -29.37 -3.08 -8.59
CA LEU A 330 -29.39 -3.31 -10.05
C LEU A 330 -28.90 -4.71 -10.42
N ALA A 331 -27.91 -5.23 -9.71
CA ALA A 331 -27.38 -6.57 -9.92
C ALA A 331 -28.25 -7.67 -9.29
N GLY A 332 -29.37 -7.34 -8.63
CA GLY A 332 -30.27 -8.34 -8.03
C GLY A 332 -29.62 -9.18 -6.93
N ILE A 333 -28.55 -8.68 -6.29
CA ILE A 333 -27.74 -9.45 -5.34
C ILE A 333 -28.55 -9.85 -4.10
N GLY A 334 -29.58 -9.07 -3.78
CA GLY A 334 -30.54 -9.35 -2.70
C GLY A 334 -31.50 -10.52 -3.00
N GLU A 335 -31.69 -10.93 -4.25
CA GLU A 335 -32.71 -11.92 -4.66
C GLU A 335 -32.29 -13.38 -4.43
N GLY A 336 -31.27 -13.63 -3.62
CA GLY A 336 -30.96 -14.97 -3.12
C GLY A 336 -30.26 -15.87 -4.14
N GLU A 337 -29.57 -15.30 -5.13
CA GLU A 337 -28.67 -16.08 -5.97
C GLU A 337 -27.50 -16.61 -5.13
N ILE A 338 -27.54 -17.93 -4.90
CA ILE A 338 -26.44 -18.67 -4.28
C ILE A 338 -25.46 -18.97 -5.41
N VAL A 339 -24.22 -18.51 -5.31
CA VAL A 339 -23.16 -18.92 -6.23
C VAL A 339 -23.00 -20.44 -6.14
N ARG A 340 -23.48 -21.15 -7.18
CA ARG A 340 -23.40 -22.63 -7.26
C ARG A 340 -22.21 -23.02 -8.12
N ILE A 341 -21.03 -23.07 -7.51
CA ILE A 341 -19.82 -23.55 -8.17
C ILE A 341 -19.96 -25.06 -8.46
N ARG A 342 -20.07 -25.42 -9.75
CA ARG A 342 -20.17 -26.80 -10.22
C ARG A 342 -18.80 -27.49 -10.14
N VAL A 343 -18.68 -28.50 -9.30
CA VAL A 343 -17.46 -29.32 -9.23
C VAL A 343 -17.58 -30.47 -10.25
N ARG A 344 -16.92 -30.37 -11.40
CA ARG A 344 -16.58 -31.57 -12.19
C ARG A 344 -15.45 -32.27 -11.45
N ARG A 345 -15.73 -33.44 -10.85
CA ARG A 345 -14.68 -34.40 -10.50
C ARG A 345 -14.07 -34.89 -11.82
N ARG A 346 -12.99 -34.28 -12.27
CA ARG A 346 -11.92 -35.05 -12.91
C ARG A 346 -10.85 -35.23 -11.85
N SER A 347 -10.54 -36.49 -11.61
CA SER A 347 -9.47 -36.95 -10.75
C SER A 347 -8.18 -36.20 -11.11
N ILE A 348 -7.76 -35.27 -10.26
CA ILE A 348 -6.42 -34.69 -10.28
C ILE A 348 -5.44 -35.63 -9.56
N LEU A 349 -5.96 -36.56 -8.75
CA LEU A 349 -5.16 -37.55 -8.02
C LEU A 349 -4.53 -38.60 -8.95
N SER A 350 -5.19 -39.01 -10.03
CA SER A 350 -4.62 -39.95 -11.02
C SER A 350 -3.65 -39.32 -12.02
N LYS A 351 -3.26 -38.05 -11.83
CA LYS A 351 -2.18 -37.39 -12.59
C LYS A 351 -0.96 -37.05 -11.73
N ILE A 352 -1.06 -37.21 -10.42
CA ILE A 352 0.02 -36.92 -9.47
C ILE A 352 0.66 -38.21 -8.97
N THR A 353 -0.10 -39.31 -8.86
CA THR A 353 0.46 -40.66 -8.76
C THR A 353 0.64 -41.19 -10.17
N GLY A 354 1.87 -41.14 -10.68
CA GLY A 354 2.22 -41.86 -11.89
C GLY A 354 1.86 -43.33 -11.74
N ASP A 355 1.34 -43.93 -12.82
CA ASP A 355 1.26 -45.37 -12.95
C ASP A 355 2.67 -45.94 -12.79
N GLY A 356 2.96 -46.52 -11.62
CA GLY A 356 4.30 -46.98 -11.30
C GLY A 356 4.38 -47.61 -9.92
N LEU A 357 4.21 -48.94 -9.91
CA LEU A 357 4.65 -49.94 -8.92
C LEU A 357 3.69 -50.26 -7.75
N LEU A 358 3.02 -51.39 -7.96
CA LEU A 358 2.53 -52.44 -7.05
C LEU A 358 1.69 -52.05 -5.83
#